data_AF-A0A0K8MC08-F1
#
_entry.id   AF-A0A0K8MC08-F1
#
_cell.length_a   1.000
_cell.length_b   1.000
_cell.length_c   1.000
_cell.angle_alpha   90.00
_cell.angle_beta   90.00
_cell.angle_gamma   90.00
#
_symmetry.space_group_name_H-M   'P 1'
#
loop_
_entity.id
_entity.type
_entity.pdbx_description
1 polymer ?
#
loop_
_entity_poly.entity_id
_entity_poly.type
_entity_poly.pdbx_seq_one_letter_code
_entity_poly.pdbx_strand_id
1 'polypeptide(L)'
;MHRNHQKEKLFKPWCGLCGSTEKRLTKTECCQNWICDDAHTYQVFSYANNSCYRNHDCYTLCAAHYHEGHTGRWQDCQQCRDSFDVPYYTYCGTNKYNFDVLNNPEKYTISCTHCDFRSHSIEDFPYQTSKGYYCGKKKCQHAFARQ
;
A
#
# COMPACT_ATOMS: atom_id res chain seq x y z
N MET A 1 48.95 21.32 16.67
CA MET A 1 48.10 20.29 16.01
C MET A 1 46.67 20.44 16.53
N HIS A 2 45.85 21.28 15.89
CA HIS A 2 44.46 21.47 16.28
C HIS A 2 43.60 20.37 15.64
N ARG A 3 43.09 19.45 16.48
CA ARG A 3 42.11 18.44 16.06
C ARG A 3 40.78 19.13 15.81
N ASN A 4 40.40 19.24 14.53
CA ASN A 4 39.05 19.59 14.11
C ASN A 4 38.11 18.44 14.51
N HIS A 5 37.41 18.56 15.64
CA HIS A 5 36.21 17.79 15.91
C HIS A 5 35.04 18.47 15.19
N GLN A 6 34.90 18.21 13.89
CA GLN A 6 33.61 18.37 13.25
C GLN A 6 32.66 17.36 13.90
N LYS A 7 31.77 17.86 14.76
CA LYS A 7 30.63 17.08 15.27
C LYS A 7 29.78 16.69 14.07
N GLU A 8 29.97 15.48 13.56
CA GLU A 8 28.99 14.86 12.66
C GLU A 8 27.65 14.86 13.41
N LYS A 9 26.68 15.62 12.91
CA LYS A 9 25.30 15.50 13.38
C LYS A 9 24.88 14.07 13.09
N LEU A 10 24.77 13.24 14.14
CA LEU A 10 24.17 11.91 14.07
C LEU A 10 22.76 12.06 13.49
N PHE A 11 22.62 11.78 12.20
CA PHE A 11 21.32 11.74 11.54
C PHE A 11 20.55 10.57 12.12
N LYS A 12 19.53 10.87 12.94
CA LYS A 12 18.65 9.85 13.48
C LYS A 12 17.67 9.45 12.38
N PRO A 13 17.64 8.18 11.94
CA PRO A 13 16.67 7.74 10.95
C PRO A 13 15.24 7.91 11.49
N TRP A 14 14.30 8.14 10.58
CA TRP A 14 12.86 8.16 10.86
C TRP A 14 12.14 7.25 9.88
N CYS A 15 10.95 6.78 10.27
CA CYS A 15 10.09 6.05 9.34
C CYS A 15 9.56 7.01 8.27
N GLY A 16 9.81 6.74 6.99
CA GLY A 16 9.34 7.63 5.92
C GLY A 16 7.82 7.59 5.69
N LEU A 17 7.08 6.64 6.28
CA LEU A 17 5.61 6.60 6.18
C LEU A 17 4.92 7.32 7.35
N CYS A 18 5.32 7.03 8.60
CA CYS A 18 4.66 7.61 9.78
C CYS A 18 5.46 8.73 10.46
N GLY A 19 6.68 9.02 10.01
CA GLY A 19 7.55 10.06 10.57
C GLY A 19 8.16 9.74 11.94
N SER A 20 7.88 8.57 12.52
CA SER A 20 8.37 8.25 13.87
C SER A 20 9.89 8.10 13.90
N THR A 21 10.53 8.78 14.86
CA THR A 21 11.94 8.58 15.26
C THR A 21 12.10 7.70 16.50
N GLU A 22 10.99 7.28 17.13
CA GLU A 22 11.00 6.58 18.43
C GLU A 22 10.83 5.08 18.28
N LYS A 23 10.12 4.65 17.23
CA LYS A 23 9.92 3.23 16.94
C LYS A 23 11.21 2.59 16.44
N ARG A 24 11.31 1.27 16.62
CA ARG A 24 12.35 0.46 15.96
C ARG A 24 12.18 0.59 14.44
N LEU A 25 13.29 0.82 13.74
CA LEU A 25 13.31 0.99 12.29
C LEU A 25 14.14 -0.09 11.62
N THR A 26 13.76 -0.42 10.39
CA THR A 26 14.51 -1.25 9.46
C THR A 26 14.47 -0.60 8.07
N LYS A 27 15.14 -1.19 7.08
CA LYS A 27 15.00 -0.79 5.68
C LYS A 27 14.13 -1.77 4.92
N THR A 28 13.34 -1.27 3.99
CA THR A 28 12.62 -2.12 3.03
C THR A 28 13.61 -2.77 2.07
N GLU A 29 13.34 -4.01 1.66
CA GLU A 29 14.19 -4.68 0.68
C GLU A 29 14.02 -4.08 -0.72
N CYS A 30 12.77 -3.77 -1.09
CA CYS A 30 12.38 -3.30 -2.42
C CYS A 30 12.91 -1.89 -2.79
N CYS A 31 12.92 -0.94 -1.85
CA CYS A 31 13.28 0.46 -2.14
C CYS A 31 14.29 1.06 -1.14
N GLN A 32 14.79 0.28 -0.19
CA GLN A 32 15.85 0.68 0.76
C GLN A 32 15.52 1.90 1.63
N ASN A 33 14.22 2.19 1.79
CA ASN A 33 13.71 3.29 2.62
C ASN A 33 13.60 2.86 4.09
N TRP A 34 13.89 3.80 5.00
CA TRP A 34 13.69 3.58 6.44
C TRP A 34 12.20 3.49 6.78
N ILE A 35 11.81 2.43 7.48
CA ILE A 35 10.44 2.10 7.82
C ILE A 35 10.38 1.48 9.22
N CYS A 36 9.22 1.53 9.90
CA CYS A 36 9.06 0.85 11.19
C CYS A 36 9.26 -0.66 11.04
N ASP A 37 10.04 -1.27 11.93
CA ASP A 37 10.21 -2.71 12.04
C ASP A 37 9.08 -3.29 12.91
N ASP A 38 7.87 -3.33 12.35
CA ASP A 38 6.64 -3.62 13.10
C ASP A 38 5.79 -4.76 12.51
N ALA A 39 6.21 -5.38 11.39
CA ALA A 39 5.45 -6.45 10.73
C ALA A 39 5.18 -7.64 11.68
N HIS A 40 6.14 -7.98 12.54
CA HIS A 40 6.04 -9.07 13.52
C HIS A 40 5.03 -8.82 14.64
N THR A 41 4.58 -7.57 14.82
CA THR A 41 3.57 -7.21 15.83
C THR A 41 2.14 -7.30 15.30
N TYR A 42 1.97 -7.53 13.99
CA TYR A 42 0.67 -7.60 13.36
C TYR A 42 -0.08 -8.86 13.79
N GLN A 43 -1.32 -8.67 14.26
CA GLN A 43 -2.22 -9.77 14.56
C GLN A 43 -3.01 -10.16 13.31
N VAL A 44 -2.86 -11.41 12.87
CA VAL A 44 -3.60 -11.96 11.73
C VAL A 44 -5.11 -11.84 11.98
N PHE A 45 -5.88 -11.50 10.95
CA PHE A 45 -7.33 -11.22 11.01
C PHE A 45 -7.75 -10.00 11.84
N SER A 46 -6.83 -9.17 12.31
CA SER A 46 -7.17 -7.89 12.95
C SER A 46 -7.64 -6.82 11.98
N TYR A 47 -7.29 -6.96 10.68
CA TYR A 47 -7.50 -5.94 9.64
C TYR A 47 -6.91 -4.56 10.02
N ALA A 48 -5.96 -4.53 10.95
CA ALA A 48 -5.37 -3.29 11.43
C ALA A 48 -4.44 -2.65 10.39
N ASN A 49 -4.52 -1.33 10.26
CA ASN A 49 -3.67 -0.55 9.37
C ASN A 49 -2.50 0.13 10.12
N ASN A 50 -2.01 -0.51 11.18
CA ASN A 50 -1.05 0.07 12.14
C ASN A 50 0.41 -0.39 11.96
N SER A 51 0.69 -1.30 11.04
CA SER A 51 2.06 -1.75 10.71
C SER A 51 2.54 -1.10 9.42
N CYS A 52 3.57 -0.24 9.53
CA CYS A 52 4.11 0.46 8.36
C CYS A 52 4.74 -0.53 7.39
N TYR A 53 5.59 -1.45 7.88
CA TYR A 53 6.28 -2.40 7.02
C TYR A 53 5.30 -3.30 6.30
N ARG A 54 4.42 -3.97 7.04
CA ARG A 54 3.45 -4.89 6.46
C ARG A 54 2.57 -4.19 5.43
N ASN A 55 2.10 -2.99 5.71
CA ASN A 55 1.21 -2.31 4.78
C ASN A 55 1.93 -1.86 3.51
N HIS A 56 3.20 -1.46 3.61
CA HIS A 56 4.03 -1.22 2.44
C HIS A 56 4.21 -2.51 1.62
N ASP A 57 4.53 -3.61 2.31
CA ASP A 57 4.80 -4.91 1.73
C ASP A 57 3.57 -5.53 1.03
N CYS A 58 2.40 -5.43 1.65
CA CYS A 58 1.17 -6.05 1.16
C CYS A 58 0.36 -5.20 0.17
N TYR A 59 0.50 -3.87 0.19
CA TYR A 59 -0.43 -2.97 -0.51
C TYR A 59 0.23 -2.04 -1.53
N THR A 60 1.52 -2.20 -1.85
CA THR A 60 2.18 -1.32 -2.83
C THR A 60 2.65 -2.06 -4.07
N LEU A 61 2.65 -1.37 -5.21
CA LEU A 61 3.25 -1.88 -6.44
C LEU A 61 4.77 -2.05 -6.30
N CYS A 62 5.42 -1.23 -5.48
CA CYS A 62 6.86 -1.32 -5.23
C CYS A 62 7.26 -2.67 -4.61
N ALA A 63 6.53 -3.11 -3.58
CA ALA A 63 6.77 -4.40 -2.94
C ALA A 63 6.40 -5.57 -3.87
N ALA A 64 5.23 -5.52 -4.53
CA ALA A 64 4.82 -6.54 -5.47
C ALA A 64 5.83 -6.71 -6.62
N HIS A 65 6.30 -5.61 -7.21
CA HIS A 65 7.32 -5.61 -8.26
C HIS A 65 8.62 -6.30 -7.83
N TYR A 66 9.06 -6.04 -6.59
CA TYR A 66 10.25 -6.68 -6.02
C TYR A 66 10.04 -8.18 -5.77
N HIS A 67 8.90 -8.58 -5.20
CA HIS A 67 8.60 -9.99 -4.92
C HIS A 67 8.47 -10.84 -6.18
N GLU A 68 7.92 -10.28 -7.25
CA GLU A 68 7.84 -10.96 -8.55
C GLU A 68 9.18 -10.96 -9.31
N GLY A 69 10.22 -10.28 -8.79
CA GLY A 69 11.55 -10.25 -9.39
C GLY A 69 11.60 -9.50 -10.72
N HIS A 70 10.67 -8.57 -10.94
CA HIS A 70 10.63 -7.77 -12.16
C HIS A 70 11.84 -6.80 -12.21
N THR A 71 12.32 -6.54 -13.42
CA THR A 71 13.43 -5.60 -13.63
C THR A 71 12.94 -4.18 -13.90
N GLY A 72 13.76 -3.19 -13.54
CA GLY A 72 13.51 -1.79 -13.87
C GLY A 72 12.69 -1.06 -12.80
N ARG A 73 11.93 -0.05 -13.22
CA ARG A 73 11.07 0.73 -12.32
C ARG A 73 9.67 0.14 -12.34
N TRP A 74 9.08 -0.04 -11.16
CA TRP A 74 7.71 -0.53 -11.05
C TRP A 74 6.69 0.40 -11.73
N GLN A 75 6.96 1.72 -11.79
CA GLN A 75 6.07 2.70 -12.44
C GLN A 75 5.92 2.46 -13.95
N ASP A 76 6.96 1.89 -14.58
CA ASP A 76 7.03 1.65 -16.03
C ASP A 76 6.85 0.16 -16.37
N CYS A 77 6.58 -0.68 -15.37
CA CYS A 77 6.55 -2.12 -15.52
C CYS A 77 5.20 -2.60 -16.06
N GLN A 78 5.18 -2.97 -17.34
CA GLN A 78 3.96 -3.49 -17.98
C GLN A 78 3.45 -4.77 -17.31
N GLN A 79 4.34 -5.66 -16.85
CA GLN A 79 3.94 -6.86 -16.12
C GLN A 79 3.18 -6.51 -14.84
N CYS A 80 3.62 -5.50 -14.08
CA CYS A 80 2.89 -5.04 -12.90
C CYS A 80 1.52 -4.45 -13.30
N ARG A 81 1.42 -3.74 -14.42
CA ARG A 81 0.15 -3.20 -14.91
C ARG A 81 -0.84 -4.28 -15.31
N ASP A 82 -0.36 -5.38 -15.90
CA ASP A 82 -1.20 -6.47 -16.38
C ASP A 82 -1.62 -7.45 -15.27
N SER A 83 -0.89 -7.49 -14.15
CA SER A 83 -1.19 -8.40 -13.01
C SER A 83 -2.40 -7.99 -12.18
N PHE A 84 -2.90 -6.76 -12.30
CA PHE A 84 -3.98 -6.22 -11.47
C PHE A 84 -5.08 -5.60 -12.32
N ASP A 85 -6.31 -5.60 -11.81
CA ASP A 85 -7.35 -4.76 -12.38
C ASP A 85 -7.02 -3.26 -12.20
N VAL A 86 -7.57 -2.40 -13.06
CA VAL A 86 -7.28 -0.95 -13.03
C VAL A 86 -7.55 -0.33 -11.65
N PRO A 87 -8.67 -0.64 -10.94
CA PRO A 87 -8.89 -0.12 -9.60
C PRO A 87 -7.79 -0.48 -8.60
N TYR A 88 -7.40 -1.76 -8.54
CA TYR A 88 -6.41 -2.25 -7.60
C TYR A 88 -5.00 -1.80 -7.97
N TYR A 89 -4.65 -1.81 -9.26
CA TYR A 89 -3.40 -1.24 -9.78
C TYR A 89 -3.22 0.21 -9.35
N THR A 90 -4.24 1.04 -9.60
CA THR A 90 -4.21 2.45 -9.20
C THR A 90 -4.12 2.59 -7.68
N TYR A 91 -4.90 1.83 -6.90
CA TYR A 91 -4.81 1.87 -5.44
C TYR A 91 -3.40 1.54 -4.93
N CYS A 92 -2.81 0.44 -5.41
CA CYS A 92 -1.47 0.02 -5.00
C CYS A 92 -0.38 1.02 -5.41
N GLY A 93 -0.57 1.73 -6.52
CA GLY A 93 0.36 2.76 -6.98
C GLY A 93 0.23 4.12 -6.27
N THR A 94 -0.89 4.41 -5.60
CA THR A 94 -1.15 5.77 -5.09
C THR A 94 -1.53 5.86 -3.61
N ASN A 95 -1.72 4.73 -2.91
CA ASN A 95 -2.10 4.78 -1.51
C ASN A 95 -0.98 5.32 -0.60
N LYS A 96 -1.35 5.63 0.65
CA LYS A 96 -0.48 6.25 1.68
C LYS A 96 0.69 5.38 2.16
N TYR A 97 0.78 4.11 1.73
CA TYR A 97 1.87 3.21 2.12
C TYR A 97 3.04 3.26 1.13
N ASN A 98 2.90 4.06 0.07
CA ASN A 98 3.94 4.29 -0.93
C ASN A 98 4.94 5.36 -0.48
N PHE A 99 6.23 5.12 -0.75
CA PHE A 99 7.27 6.14 -0.66
C PHE A 99 7.36 6.99 -1.94
N ASP A 100 7.17 6.33 -3.09
CA ASP A 100 7.00 6.96 -4.40
C ASP A 100 5.61 6.62 -4.92
N VAL A 101 4.92 7.56 -5.55
CA VAL A 101 3.56 7.34 -6.07
C VAL A 101 3.55 7.28 -7.59
N LEU A 102 2.55 6.59 -8.13
CA LEU A 102 2.27 6.51 -9.56
C LEU A 102 1.79 7.88 -10.03
N ASN A 103 2.49 8.46 -10.99
CA ASN A 103 2.09 9.71 -11.61
C ASN A 103 0.98 9.47 -12.63
N ASN A 104 -0.04 10.34 -12.61
CA ASN A 104 -1.18 10.29 -13.54
C ASN A 104 -1.82 8.89 -13.65
N PRO A 105 -2.32 8.34 -12.53
CA PRO A 105 -2.95 7.02 -12.52
C PRO A 105 -4.18 6.98 -13.44
N GLU A 106 -4.48 5.80 -13.97
CA GLU A 106 -5.70 5.57 -14.73
C GLU A 106 -6.93 5.87 -13.88
N LYS A 107 -7.85 6.66 -14.45
CA LYS A 107 -9.14 6.96 -13.82
C LYS A 107 -10.10 5.79 -14.05
N TYR A 108 -10.84 5.42 -13.02
CA TYR A 108 -11.83 4.36 -13.08
C TYR A 108 -13.08 4.74 -12.28
N THR A 109 -14.17 4.01 -12.49
CA THR A 109 -15.37 4.07 -11.65
C THR A 109 -15.81 2.66 -11.37
N ILE A 110 -15.95 2.32 -10.09
CA ILE A 110 -16.51 1.06 -9.63
C ILE A 110 -18.00 1.26 -9.37
N SER A 111 -18.82 0.33 -9.82
CA SER A 111 -20.26 0.28 -9.53
C SER A 111 -20.56 -0.87 -8.58
N CYS A 112 -21.42 -0.63 -7.60
CA CYS A 112 -21.87 -1.68 -6.69
C CYS A 112 -22.80 -2.65 -7.43
N THR A 113 -22.54 -3.95 -7.29
CA THR A 113 -23.31 -5.00 -7.96
C THR A 113 -24.79 -5.04 -7.53
N HIS A 114 -25.11 -4.49 -6.35
CA HIS A 114 -26.45 -4.60 -5.75
C HIS A 114 -27.21 -3.26 -5.66
N CYS A 115 -26.59 -2.13 -5.99
CA CYS A 115 -27.28 -0.83 -5.97
C CYS A 115 -26.58 0.22 -6.82
N ASP A 116 -27.22 1.37 -7.03
CA ASP A 116 -26.70 2.46 -7.87
C ASP A 116 -25.52 3.24 -7.26
N PHE A 117 -24.90 2.72 -6.19
CA PHE A 117 -23.70 3.34 -5.63
C PHE A 117 -22.52 3.17 -6.57
N ARG A 118 -21.82 4.27 -6.82
CA ARG A 118 -20.61 4.33 -7.64
C ARG A 118 -19.55 5.13 -6.90
N SER A 119 -18.29 4.72 -7.03
CA SER A 119 -17.16 5.47 -6.48
C SER A 119 -15.91 5.29 -7.33
N HIS A 120 -14.96 6.22 -7.13
CA HIS A 120 -13.62 6.20 -7.69
C HIS A 120 -12.58 5.65 -6.70
N SER A 121 -13.01 5.14 -5.54
CA SER A 121 -12.15 4.51 -4.53
C SER A 121 -12.56 3.05 -4.32
N ILE A 122 -11.58 2.15 -4.37
CA ILE A 122 -11.77 0.74 -4.03
C ILE A 122 -12.10 0.54 -2.54
N GLU A 123 -11.69 1.47 -1.67
CA GLU A 123 -11.93 1.38 -0.23
C GLU A 123 -13.42 1.51 0.14
N ASP A 124 -14.25 2.05 -0.75
CA ASP A 124 -15.71 2.10 -0.59
C ASP A 124 -16.40 0.75 -0.84
N PHE A 125 -15.65 -0.24 -1.34
CA PHE A 125 -16.11 -1.58 -1.68
C PHE A 125 -15.38 -2.65 -0.86
N PRO A 126 -15.74 -2.82 0.42
CA PRO A 126 -15.07 -3.75 1.32
C PRO A 126 -15.21 -5.25 0.96
N TYR A 127 -16.07 -5.60 -0.01
CA TYR A 127 -16.25 -6.97 -0.45
C TYR A 127 -16.20 -7.07 -1.98
N GLN A 128 -15.41 -8.02 -2.46
CA GLN A 128 -15.27 -8.37 -3.88
C GLN A 128 -15.50 -9.87 -4.05
N THR A 129 -16.29 -10.25 -5.06
CA THR A 129 -16.48 -11.64 -5.48
C THR A 129 -16.27 -11.76 -6.99
N SER A 130 -16.37 -12.98 -7.52
CA SER A 130 -16.42 -13.21 -8.96
C SER A 130 -17.58 -12.48 -9.67
N LYS A 131 -18.61 -12.05 -8.93
CA LYS A 131 -19.74 -11.27 -9.47
C LYS A 131 -19.48 -9.76 -9.50
N GLY A 132 -18.44 -9.28 -8.83
CA GLY A 132 -18.07 -7.86 -8.79
C GLY A 132 -17.92 -7.30 -7.38
N TYR A 133 -18.01 -5.98 -7.26
CA TYR A 133 -17.78 -5.23 -6.03
C TYR A 133 -19.08 -4.94 -5.28
N TYR A 134 -19.03 -4.95 -3.94
CA TYR A 134 -20.15 -4.63 -3.07
C TYR A 134 -19.77 -3.51 -2.10
N CYS A 135 -20.53 -2.41 -2.13
CA CYS A 135 -20.32 -1.28 -1.24
C CYS A 135 -20.68 -1.61 0.21
N GLY A 136 -20.18 -0.82 1.16
CA GLY A 136 -20.41 -1.00 2.60
C GLY A 136 -21.85 -0.77 3.11
N LYS A 137 -22.84 -0.51 2.24
CA LYS A 137 -24.25 -0.33 2.67
C LYS A 137 -24.82 -1.66 3.20
N LYS A 138 -25.52 -1.63 4.35
CA LYS A 138 -26.12 -2.82 5.01
C LYS A 138 -26.86 -3.77 4.05
N LYS A 139 -27.68 -3.22 3.13
CA LYS A 139 -28.43 -4.02 2.15
C LYS A 139 -27.52 -4.82 1.19
N CYS A 140 -26.33 -4.29 0.89
CA CYS A 140 -25.36 -4.92 0.00
C CYS A 140 -24.48 -5.94 0.74
N GLN A 141 -24.23 -5.76 2.04
CA GLN A 141 -23.49 -6.71 2.88
C GLN A 141 -24.23 -8.06 3.00
N HIS A 142 -25.56 -8.03 3.16
CA HIS A 142 -26.35 -9.27 3.18
C HIS A 142 -26.44 -9.95 1.80
N ALA A 143 -26.41 -9.16 0.71
CA ALA A 143 -26.41 -9.71 -0.64
C ALA A 143 -25.10 -10.40 -1.00
N PHE A 144 -23.98 -9.93 -0.44
CA PHE A 144 -22.68 -10.61 -0.50
C PHE A 144 -22.75 -11.99 0.20
N ALA A 145 -23.25 -12.04 1.43
CA ALA A 145 -23.24 -13.24 2.27
C ALA A 145 -24.17 -14.39 1.81
N ARG A 146 -24.96 -14.19 0.76
CA ARG A 146 -25.93 -15.17 0.22
C ARG A 146 -25.48 -15.81 -1.10
N GLN A 147 -24.23 -15.57 -1.50
CA GLN A 147 -23.61 -16.18 -2.69
C GLN A 147 -22.93 -17.49 -2.33
#